data_AF-E4Z2S8-F1
#
_entry.id   AF-E4Z2S8-F1
#
_cell.length_a   1.000
_cell.length_b   1.000
_cell.length_c   1.000
_cell.angle_alpha   90.00
_cell.angle_beta   90.00
_cell.angle_gamma   90.00
#
_symmetry.space_group_name_H-M   'P 1'
#
loop_
_entity.id
_entity.type
_entity.pdbx_description
1 polymer ?
#
loop_
_entity_poly.entity_id
_entity_poly.type
_entity_poly.pdbx_seq_one_letter_code
_entity_poly.pdbx_strand_id
1 'polypeptide(L)'
;MKLFSFLISSIFCADICKNAAVSTCKFVIDELCGSNGKTYLNECVFQKAACFAEDDLTVAYKGACCPTECQSEINNENAWKSSCGVLYASDCEFFRQKCLIKRTVEILTVTGNVPEGDLELTNFDEVRRFFGNQESDCDVPNTWQDLLEDFDEVFLES
;
A
#
# COMPACT_ATOMS: atom_id res chain seq x y z
N MET A 1 -0.86 46.34 -9.13
CA MET A 1 -0.81 45.44 -10.32
C MET A 1 -0.08 44.14 -9.96
N LYS A 2 -0.78 43.19 -9.31
CA LYS A 2 -0.33 41.79 -9.14
C LYS A 2 -1.57 40.88 -9.12
N LEU A 3 -2.42 41.00 -10.15
CA LEU A 3 -3.65 40.21 -10.27
C LEU A 3 -3.64 39.24 -11.47
N PHE A 4 -2.57 39.20 -12.26
CA PHE A 4 -2.49 38.35 -13.46
C PHE A 4 -1.61 37.10 -13.32
N SER A 5 -0.91 36.90 -12.19
CA SER A 5 0.02 35.77 -12.04
C SER A 5 -0.63 34.47 -11.53
N PHE A 6 -1.86 34.53 -10.99
CA PHE A 6 -2.51 33.35 -10.40
C PHE A 6 -3.38 32.57 -11.39
N LEU A 7 -3.99 33.24 -12.38
CA LEU A 7 -4.86 32.57 -13.37
C LEU A 7 -4.09 31.72 -14.37
N ILE A 8 -2.80 31.98 -14.55
CA ILE A 8 -1.99 31.31 -15.56
C ILE A 8 -1.52 29.93 -15.04
N SER A 9 -1.32 29.77 -13.73
CA SER A 9 -0.86 28.51 -13.13
C SER A 9 -1.90 27.39 -13.18
N SER A 10 -3.20 27.72 -13.13
CA SER A 10 -4.28 26.73 -13.11
C SER A 10 -4.80 26.36 -14.50
N ILE A 11 -4.72 27.29 -15.47
CA ILE A 11 -5.15 27.05 -16.86
C ILE A 11 -4.18 26.10 -17.58
N PHE A 12 -2.87 26.22 -17.34
CA PHE A 12 -1.87 25.34 -17.97
C PHE A 12 -1.89 23.89 -17.47
N CYS A 13 -2.40 23.62 -16.25
CA CYS A 13 -2.50 22.26 -15.74
C CYS A 13 -3.64 21.48 -16.45
N ALA A 14 -4.76 22.14 -16.75
CA ALA A 14 -5.95 21.51 -17.32
C ALA A 14 -5.82 21.12 -18.80
N ASP A 15 -5.06 21.87 -19.61
CA ASP A 15 -4.95 21.64 -21.05
C ASP A 15 -3.99 20.50 -21.42
N ILE A 16 -2.97 20.25 -20.59
CA ILE A 16 -2.05 19.09 -20.74
C ILE A 16 -2.82 17.79 -20.43
N CYS A 17 -3.68 17.83 -19.42
CA CYS A 17 -4.50 16.73 -18.98
C CYS A 17 -5.54 16.26 -20.01
N LYS A 18 -6.11 17.16 -20.83
CA LYS A 18 -7.23 16.83 -21.73
C LYS A 18 -6.84 16.06 -22.99
N ASN A 19 -5.64 16.26 -23.54
CA ASN A 19 -5.31 15.79 -24.89
C ASN A 19 -4.57 14.43 -24.99
N ALA A 20 -4.07 13.87 -23.89
CA ALA A 20 -3.37 12.56 -23.93
C ALA A 20 -4.35 11.41 -23.66
N ALA A 21 -4.71 10.57 -24.64
CA ALA A 21 -5.55 9.38 -24.36
C ALA A 21 -4.80 8.37 -23.47
N VAL A 22 -5.48 7.60 -22.59
CA VAL A 22 -4.81 6.54 -21.81
C VAL A 22 -4.09 5.54 -22.72
N SER A 23 -4.60 5.33 -23.94
CA SER A 23 -4.00 4.49 -24.97
C SER A 23 -2.62 4.95 -25.47
N THR A 24 -2.18 6.17 -25.15
CA THR A 24 -0.81 6.63 -25.46
C THR A 24 0.20 6.20 -24.40
N CYS A 25 -0.25 5.73 -23.24
CA CYS A 25 0.62 5.17 -22.22
C CYS A 25 1.19 3.83 -22.70
N LYS A 26 2.48 3.58 -22.41
CA LYS A 26 3.09 2.28 -22.67
C LYS A 26 2.49 1.22 -21.74
N PHE A 27 2.37 0.00 -22.25
CA PHE A 27 1.99 -1.16 -21.44
C PHE A 27 3.24 -1.70 -20.73
N VAL A 28 3.64 -1.02 -19.65
CA VAL A 28 4.71 -1.42 -18.74
C VAL A 28 4.10 -1.58 -17.36
N ILE A 29 4.37 -2.72 -16.72
CA ILE A 29 3.96 -2.99 -15.34
C ILE A 29 4.97 -2.29 -14.42
N ASP A 30 4.57 -1.16 -13.85
CA ASP A 30 5.32 -0.38 -12.86
C ASP A 30 4.30 0.29 -11.93
N GLU A 31 3.56 -0.56 -11.23
CA GLU A 31 2.27 -0.21 -10.65
C GLU A 31 2.38 0.86 -9.55
N LEU A 32 1.28 1.57 -9.33
CA LEU A 32 1.12 2.55 -8.26
C LEU A 32 -0.23 2.36 -7.58
N CYS A 33 -0.25 2.50 -6.26
CA CYS A 33 -1.50 2.60 -5.52
C CYS A 33 -1.86 4.08 -5.35
N GLY A 34 -3.04 4.48 -5.81
CA GLY A 34 -3.55 5.82 -5.59
C GLY A 34 -4.17 5.99 -4.20
N SER A 35 -4.27 7.24 -3.73
CA SER A 35 -4.95 7.61 -2.48
C SER A 35 -6.43 7.20 -2.43
N ASN A 36 -7.01 6.84 -3.57
CA ASN A 36 -8.36 6.30 -3.71
C ASN A 36 -8.45 4.77 -3.63
N GLY A 37 -7.37 4.08 -3.27
CA GLY A 37 -7.32 2.62 -3.16
C GLY A 37 -7.34 1.87 -4.50
N LYS A 38 -7.11 2.56 -5.64
CA LYS A 38 -7.03 1.92 -6.97
C LYS A 38 -5.59 1.71 -7.41
N THR A 39 -5.33 0.53 -7.97
CA THR A 39 -4.06 0.22 -8.64
C THR A 39 -4.04 0.81 -10.04
N TYR A 40 -2.96 1.51 -10.37
CA TYR A 40 -2.67 2.05 -11.69
C TYR A 40 -1.46 1.30 -12.26
N LEU A 41 -1.56 0.85 -13.52
CA LEU A 41 -0.54 0.01 -14.16
C LEU A 41 0.86 0.65 -14.17
N ASN A 42 0.90 1.98 -14.32
CA ASN A 42 2.11 2.80 -14.26
C ASN A 42 1.80 4.28 -14.05
N GLU A 43 2.86 5.07 -13.84
CA GLU A 43 2.82 6.53 -13.66
C GLU A 43 2.03 7.27 -14.75
N CYS A 44 2.15 6.87 -16.03
CA CYS A 44 1.41 7.53 -17.10
C CYS A 44 -0.11 7.35 -16.93
N VAL A 45 -0.54 6.14 -16.60
CA VAL A 45 -1.96 5.84 -16.35
C VAL A 45 -2.44 6.57 -15.09
N PHE A 46 -1.62 6.61 -14.04
CA PHE A 46 -1.91 7.34 -12.80
C PHE A 46 -2.10 8.85 -13.04
N GLN A 47 -1.12 9.52 -13.67
CA GLN A 47 -1.19 10.95 -13.97
C GLN A 47 -2.41 11.29 -14.81
N LYS A 48 -2.71 10.43 -15.79
CA LYS A 48 -3.90 10.59 -16.61
C LYS A 48 -5.17 10.44 -15.79
N ALA A 49 -5.24 9.54 -14.81
CA ALA A 49 -6.39 9.45 -13.92
C ALA A 49 -6.50 10.65 -12.98
N ALA A 50 -5.38 11.12 -12.41
CA ALA A 50 -5.34 12.26 -11.51
C ALA A 50 -5.85 13.54 -12.17
N CYS A 51 -5.55 13.71 -13.46
CA CYS A 51 -6.08 14.78 -14.30
C CYS A 51 -7.62 14.88 -14.39
N PHE A 52 -8.36 13.78 -14.16
CA PHE A 52 -9.83 13.73 -14.22
C PHE A 52 -10.45 13.31 -12.89
N ALA A 53 -9.65 13.21 -11.83
CA ALA A 53 -10.16 12.91 -10.50
C ALA A 53 -10.98 14.12 -10.00
N GLU A 54 -12.09 13.84 -9.32
CA GLU A 54 -12.92 14.88 -8.70
C GLU A 54 -12.20 15.50 -7.49
N ASP A 55 -11.43 14.67 -6.78
CA ASP A 55 -10.57 15.03 -5.65
C ASP A 55 -9.08 14.91 -6.01
N ASP A 56 -8.20 15.48 -5.18
CA ASP A 56 -6.75 15.41 -5.38
C ASP A 56 -6.26 13.96 -5.25
N LEU A 57 -5.96 13.33 -6.40
CA LEU A 57 -5.45 11.97 -6.45
C LEU A 57 -3.93 11.99 -6.33
N THR A 58 -3.44 11.46 -5.21
CA THR A 58 -2.01 11.36 -4.91
C THR A 58 -1.57 9.89 -4.93
N VAL A 59 -0.26 9.66 -5.06
CA VAL A 59 0.29 8.31 -4.94
C VAL A 59 0.35 7.98 -3.46
N ALA A 60 -0.35 6.92 -3.05
CA ALA A 60 -0.27 6.38 -1.70
C ALA A 60 1.06 5.64 -1.49
N TYR A 61 1.40 4.73 -2.42
CA TYR A 61 2.68 4.01 -2.44
C TYR A 61 2.95 3.39 -3.82
N LYS A 62 4.19 2.97 -4.05
CA LYS A 62 4.59 2.22 -5.24
C LYS A 62 4.14 0.76 -5.16
N GLY A 63 3.77 0.17 -6.29
CA GLY A 63 3.19 -1.16 -6.44
C GLY A 63 1.66 -1.17 -6.40
N ALA A 64 1.05 -2.31 -6.69
CA ALA A 64 -0.40 -2.49 -6.55
C ALA A 64 -0.90 -2.20 -5.14
N CYS A 65 -2.14 -1.70 -5.06
CA CYS A 65 -2.85 -1.57 -3.80
C CYS A 65 -3.05 -2.93 -3.14
N CYS A 66 -2.93 -2.96 -1.81
CA CYS A 66 -3.34 -4.11 -1.02
C CYS A 66 -4.86 -4.34 -1.14
N PRO A 67 -5.34 -5.59 -1.05
CA PRO A 67 -6.77 -5.89 -1.04
C PRO A 67 -7.51 -5.07 0.03
N THR A 68 -8.59 -4.38 -0.34
CA THR A 68 -9.39 -3.60 0.61
C THR A 68 -10.39 -4.46 1.35
N GLU A 69 -10.93 -5.48 0.67
CA GLU A 69 -11.92 -6.42 1.21
C GLU A 69 -11.54 -7.85 0.84
N CYS A 70 -11.74 -8.76 1.78
CA CYS A 70 -11.64 -10.19 1.56
C CYS A 70 -13.05 -10.79 1.68
N GLN A 71 -13.51 -11.51 0.65
CA GLN A 71 -14.77 -12.25 0.73
C GLN A 71 -14.56 -13.46 1.64
N SER A 72 -14.92 -13.35 2.92
CA SER A 72 -14.81 -14.46 3.86
C SER A 72 -16.14 -15.20 4.02
N GLU A 73 -16.19 -16.46 3.62
CA GLU A 73 -16.97 -17.43 4.39
C GLU A 73 -16.05 -17.92 5.52
N ILE A 74 -16.35 -17.55 6.77
CA ILE A 74 -15.58 -18.00 7.94
C ILE A 74 -15.92 -19.47 8.19
N ASN A 75 -15.18 -20.34 7.52
CA ASN A 75 -15.21 -21.77 7.78
C ASN A 75 -13.89 -22.03 8.50
N ASN A 76 -13.93 -22.38 9.79
CA ASN A 76 -12.74 -22.63 10.63
C ASN A 76 -11.80 -23.73 10.08
N GLU A 77 -12.16 -24.36 8.97
CA GLU A 77 -11.41 -25.36 8.21
C GLU A 77 -10.36 -24.72 7.27
N ASN A 78 -10.46 -23.42 6.97
CA ASN A 78 -9.57 -22.67 6.07
C ASN A 78 -8.73 -21.60 6.79
N ALA A 79 -8.60 -21.69 8.12
CA ALA A 79 -7.80 -20.74 8.88
C ALA A 79 -6.31 -20.92 8.55
N TRP A 80 -5.69 -19.88 8.02
CA TRP A 80 -4.27 -19.90 7.66
C TRP A 80 -3.41 -19.59 8.88
N LYS A 81 -2.36 -20.37 9.15
CA LYS A 81 -1.46 -20.17 10.30
C LYS A 81 -0.13 -19.60 9.81
N SER A 82 0.31 -18.45 10.31
CA SER A 82 1.68 -17.98 10.06
C SER A 82 2.71 -18.79 10.84
N SER A 83 3.99 -18.66 10.45
CA SER A 83 5.13 -19.20 11.20
C SER A 83 5.08 -18.83 12.69
N CYS A 84 4.57 -17.63 13.01
CA CYS A 84 4.46 -17.12 14.36
C CYS A 84 3.19 -17.52 15.13
N GLY A 85 2.42 -18.47 14.60
CA GLY A 85 1.24 -19.02 15.28
C GLY A 85 -0.05 -18.21 15.13
N VAL A 86 -0.04 -17.15 14.32
CA VAL A 86 -1.22 -16.30 14.10
C VAL A 86 -2.15 -16.94 13.09
N LEU A 87 -3.43 -17.07 13.47
CA LEU A 87 -4.48 -17.58 12.59
C LEU A 87 -5.15 -16.42 11.85
N TYR A 88 -5.22 -16.52 10.53
CA TYR A 88 -5.94 -15.63 9.63
C TYR A 88 -7.22 -16.31 9.16
N ALA A 89 -8.29 -15.54 9.01
CA ALA A 89 -9.59 -16.08 8.62
C ALA A 89 -9.63 -16.66 7.19
N SER A 90 -8.67 -16.28 6.33
CA SER A 90 -8.48 -16.81 4.99
C SER A 90 -7.09 -16.47 4.44
N ASP A 91 -6.70 -17.10 3.33
CA ASP A 91 -5.50 -16.72 2.56
C ASP A 91 -5.53 -15.25 2.15
N CYS A 92 -6.70 -14.73 1.76
CA CYS A 92 -6.85 -13.32 1.40
C CYS A 92 -6.47 -12.41 2.58
N GLU A 93 -6.95 -12.73 3.79
CA GLU A 93 -6.62 -11.95 4.99
C GLU A 93 -5.13 -12.02 5.31
N PHE A 94 -4.51 -13.19 5.14
CA PHE A 94 -3.07 -13.34 5.28
C PHE A 94 -2.30 -12.44 4.29
N PHE A 95 -2.59 -12.56 2.98
CA PHE A 95 -1.92 -11.77 1.94
C PHE A 95 -2.22 -10.28 2.05
N ARG A 96 -3.42 -9.89 2.48
CA ARG A 96 -3.80 -8.51 2.75
C ARG A 96 -2.92 -7.94 3.86
N GLN A 97 -2.83 -8.62 5.00
CA GLN A 97 -2.01 -8.16 6.12
C GLN A 97 -0.52 -8.13 5.76
N LYS A 98 -0.01 -9.17 5.09
CA LYS A 98 1.36 -9.19 4.55
C LYS A 98 1.63 -7.99 3.66
N CYS A 99 0.73 -7.69 2.72
CA CYS A 99 0.87 -6.53 1.85
C CYS A 99 0.92 -5.22 2.64
N LEU A 100 -0.05 -5.02 3.53
CA LEU A 100 -0.20 -3.79 4.28
C LEU A 100 1.02 -3.52 5.17
N ILE A 101 1.52 -4.54 5.90
CA ILE A 101 2.72 -4.39 6.74
C ILE A 101 3.94 -4.05 5.87
N LYS A 102 4.15 -4.72 4.73
CA LYS A 102 5.26 -4.42 3.81
C LYS A 102 5.26 -2.95 3.41
N ARG A 103 4.10 -2.42 3.01
CA ARG A 103 3.97 -1.01 2.60
C ARG A 103 4.21 -0.05 3.75
N THR A 104 3.71 -0.35 4.94
CA THR A 104 3.95 0.48 6.13
C THR A 104 5.44 0.56 6.43
N VAL A 105 6.17 -0.57 6.40
CA VAL A 105 7.63 -0.59 6.64
C VAL A 105 8.38 0.18 5.55
N GLU A 106 8.05 -0.03 4.28
CA GLU A 106 8.64 0.71 3.14
C GLU A 106 8.45 2.23 3.29
N ILE A 107 7.26 2.70 3.68
CA ILE A 107 7.00 4.13 3.86
C ILE A 107 7.71 4.67 5.11
N LEU A 108 7.72 3.91 6.20
CA LEU A 108 8.40 4.29 7.44
C LEU A 108 9.91 4.46 7.24
N THR A 109 10.54 3.53 6.53
CA THR A 109 11.99 3.59 6.27
C THR A 109 12.39 4.78 5.40
N VAL A 110 11.48 5.29 4.55
CA VAL A 110 11.72 6.45 3.70
C VAL A 110 11.38 7.77 4.39
N THR A 111 10.25 7.83 5.09
CA THR A 111 9.68 9.09 5.60
C THR A 111 9.90 9.32 7.09
N GLY A 112 10.21 8.26 7.86
CA GLY A 112 10.21 8.28 9.31
C GLY A 112 8.82 8.37 9.95
N ASN A 113 7.74 8.35 9.16
CA ASN A 113 6.36 8.48 9.63
C ASN A 113 5.48 7.31 9.16
N VAL A 114 4.50 6.93 9.97
CA VAL A 114 3.45 5.96 9.59
C VAL A 114 2.38 6.72 8.80
N PRO A 115 1.92 6.24 7.62
CA PRO A 115 0.75 6.82 6.95
C PRO A 115 -0.50 6.70 7.83
N GLU A 116 -1.32 7.75 7.91
CA GLU A 116 -2.68 7.61 8.46
C GLU A 116 -3.50 6.70 7.53
N GLY A 117 -4.03 5.58 8.05
CA GLY A 117 -4.79 4.60 7.26
C GLY A 117 -5.02 3.26 7.97
N ASP A 118 -5.62 2.29 7.25
CA ASP A 118 -6.24 1.01 7.69
C ASP A 118 -5.42 0.08 8.61
N LEU A 119 -4.17 0.42 8.87
CA LEU A 119 -3.33 -0.23 9.85
C LEU A 119 -3.03 0.79 10.95
N GLU A 120 -3.66 0.62 12.12
CA GLU A 120 -3.23 1.28 13.37
C GLU A 120 -1.87 0.69 13.82
N LEU A 121 -0.85 0.77 12.98
CA LEU A 121 0.52 0.35 13.26
C LEU A 121 1.34 1.59 13.59
N THR A 122 1.03 2.22 14.72
CA THR A 122 1.67 3.46 15.16
C THR A 122 3.06 3.21 15.77
N ASN A 123 3.39 1.95 16.09
CA ASN A 123 4.68 1.56 16.64
C ASN A 123 5.06 0.09 16.37
N PHE A 124 6.33 -0.23 16.61
CA PHE A 124 6.91 -1.56 16.38
C PHE A 124 6.30 -2.65 17.28
N ASP A 125 5.82 -2.29 18.47
CA ASP A 125 5.19 -3.24 19.39
C ASP A 125 3.79 -3.66 18.92
N GLU A 126 3.06 -2.80 18.23
CA GLU A 126 1.80 -3.12 17.55
C GLU A 126 2.02 -4.06 16.37
N VAL A 127 3.04 -3.78 15.57
CA VAL A 127 3.50 -4.70 14.50
C VAL A 127 3.87 -6.06 15.09
N ARG A 128 4.60 -6.09 16.20
CA ARG A 128 4.95 -7.33 16.91
C ARG A 128 3.72 -8.09 17.41
N ARG A 129 2.66 -7.40 17.87
CA ARG A 129 1.39 -8.03 18.28
C ARG A 129 0.63 -8.67 17.12
N PHE A 130 0.75 -8.13 15.90
CA PHE A 130 0.24 -8.79 14.70
C PHE A 130 0.96 -10.09 14.36
N PHE A 131 2.21 -10.26 14.83
CA PHE A 131 3.00 -11.47 14.69
C PHE A 131 2.80 -12.47 15.85
N GLY A 132 1.86 -12.22 16.77
CA GLY A 132 1.49 -13.19 17.81
C GLY A 132 2.07 -12.89 19.19
N ASN A 133 1.51 -13.57 20.19
CA ASN A 133 1.87 -13.43 21.59
C ASN A 133 3.11 -14.25 21.91
N GLN A 134 4.31 -13.74 21.62
CA GLN A 134 5.60 -14.30 22.08
C GLN A 134 5.60 -15.84 22.27
N GLU A 135 5.28 -16.59 21.22
CA GLU A 135 5.59 -18.02 21.23
C GLU A 135 7.12 -18.12 21.02
N SER A 136 7.77 -19.08 21.66
CA SER A 136 9.24 -19.16 21.76
C SER A 136 9.98 -19.39 20.43
N ASP A 137 9.26 -19.52 19.31
CA ASP A 137 9.78 -19.89 17.99
C ASP A 137 9.69 -18.76 16.94
N CYS A 138 9.19 -17.58 17.30
CA CYS A 138 9.05 -16.47 16.35
C CYS A 138 10.29 -15.56 16.40
N ASP A 139 11.28 -15.76 15.53
CA ASP A 139 12.38 -14.80 15.31
C ASP A 139 11.86 -13.58 14.53
N VAL A 140 10.97 -12.80 15.14
CA VAL A 140 10.54 -11.51 14.60
C VAL A 140 11.69 -10.52 14.81
N PRO A 141 12.19 -9.86 13.74
CA PRO A 141 13.28 -8.92 13.87
C PRO A 141 12.96 -7.79 14.85
N ASN A 142 13.99 -7.14 15.40
CA ASN A 142 13.83 -6.11 16.43
C ASN A 142 13.89 -4.68 15.90
N THR A 143 14.09 -4.50 14.59
CA THR A 143 14.12 -3.19 13.94
C THR A 143 13.31 -3.21 12.64
N TRP A 144 12.93 -2.03 12.15
CA TRP A 144 12.24 -1.87 10.87
C TRP A 144 13.09 -2.28 9.66
N GLN A 145 14.41 -2.09 9.75
CA GLN A 145 15.34 -2.45 8.68
C GLN A 145 15.48 -3.97 8.58
N ASP A 146 15.70 -4.64 9.71
CA ASP A 146 15.78 -6.09 9.74
C ASP A 146 14.45 -6.74 9.31
N LEU A 147 13.30 -6.16 9.74
CA LEU A 147 11.99 -6.63 9.30
C LEU A 147 11.77 -6.46 7.78
N LEU A 148 12.37 -5.44 7.16
CA LEU A 148 12.27 -5.24 5.72
C LEU A 148 13.17 -6.23 4.95
N GLU A 149 14.36 -6.50 5.47
CA GLU A 149 15.31 -7.46 4.88
C GLU A 149 14.78 -8.89 4.94
N ASP A 150 14.22 -9.28 6.08
CA ASP A 150 13.72 -10.63 6.34
C ASP A 150 12.21 -10.75 6.08
N PHE A 151 11.58 -9.76 5.45
CA PHE A 151 10.13 -9.66 5.35
C PHE A 151 9.48 -10.90 4.73
N ASP A 152 10.07 -11.48 3.68
CA ASP A 152 9.51 -12.68 3.06
C ASP A 152 9.84 -13.96 3.84
N GLU A 153 10.88 -13.95 4.69
CA GLU A 153 11.29 -15.06 5.55
C GLU A 153 10.42 -15.15 6.82
N VAL A 154 10.10 -14.01 7.43
CA VAL A 154 9.18 -13.93 8.59
C VAL A 154 7.75 -14.33 8.19
N PHE A 155 7.39 -14.09 6.93
CA PHE A 155 6.07 -14.39 6.37
C PHE A 155 6.10 -15.63 5.46
N LEU A 156 6.98 -16.60 5.73
CA LEU A 156 7.04 -17.85 4.98
C LEU A 156 5.73 -18.63 5.09
N GLU A 157 5.41 -19.29 3.97
CA GLU A 157 4.36 -20.29 3.85
C GLU A 157 4.73 -21.52 4.68
N SER A 158 3.76 -22.07 5.42
CA SER A 158 3.85 -23.41 6.01
C SER A 158 3.01 -24.39 5.21
#